data_AF-A0A7V2QV28-F1
#
_entry.id   AF-A0A7V2QV28-F1
#
_cell.length_a   1.000
_cell.length_b   1.000
_cell.length_c   1.000
_cell.angle_alpha   90.00
_cell.angle_beta   90.00
_cell.angle_gamma   90.00
#
_symmetry.space_group_name_H-M   'P 1'
#
loop_
_entity.id
_entity.type
_entity.pdbx_description
1 polymer ?
#
loop_
_entity_poly.entity_id
_entity_poly.type
_entity_poly.pdbx_seq_one_letter_code
_entity_poly.pdbx_strand_id
1 'polypeptide(L)' 'MVSKPILVVDDEPIVRESIKDWLKDAGYQVETAETGEEAGNDRETGLQRYDSGREIAWKNRD' A
#
# COMPACT_ATOMS: atom_id res chain seq x y z
N MET A 1 -21.14 -4.68 -1.85
CA MET A 1 -20.70 -3.39 -1.29
C MET A 1 -19.23 -3.25 -1.64
N VAL A 2 -18.81 -2.15 -2.27
CA VAL A 2 -17.38 -1.91 -2.55
C VAL A 2 -16.75 -1.41 -1.26
N SER A 3 -15.88 -2.20 -0.63
CA SER A 3 -15.04 -1.74 0.48
C SER A 3 -13.96 -0.82 -0.09
N LYS A 4 -13.89 0.42 0.40
CA LYS A 4 -12.79 1.32 0.05
C LYS A 4 -11.56 0.93 0.88
N PRO A 5 -10.38 0.80 0.28
CA PRO A 5 -9.15 0.52 1.02
C PRO A 5 -8.77 1.71 1.90
N ILE A 6 -8.09 1.42 3.02
CA ILE A 6 -7.47 2.40 3.90
C ILE A 6 -6.09 2.74 3.33
N LEU A 7 -5.79 4.03 3.16
CA LEU A 7 -4.47 4.50 2.72
C LEU A 7 -3.70 5.03 3.93
N VAL A 8 -2.55 4.45 4.21
CA VAL A 8 -1.62 4.89 5.27
C VAL A 8 -0.52 5.72 4.62
N VAL A 9 -0.34 6.96 5.06
CA VAL A 9 0.71 7.86 4.55
C VAL A 9 1.63 8.22 5.70
N ASP A 10 2.88 7.80 5.61
CA ASP A 10 3.89 8.00 6.64
C ASP A 10 5.28 7.95 5.99
N ASP A 11 6.16 8.90 6.31
CA ASP A 11 7.51 9.00 5.77
C ASP A 11 8.49 8.03 6.44
N GLU A 12 8.14 7.51 7.63
CA GLU A 12 8.93 6.51 8.33
C GLU A 12 8.50 5.07 7.93
N PRO A 13 9.36 4.28 7.25
CA PRO A 13 8.96 2.99 6.69
C PRO A 13 8.59 1.94 7.76
N ILE A 14 9.25 1.99 8.92
CA ILE A 14 8.98 1.05 10.02
C ILE A 14 7.59 1.29 10.61
N VAL A 15 7.20 2.55 10.77
CA VAL A 15 5.89 2.94 11.30
C VAL A 15 4.81 2.58 10.28
N ARG A 16 5.03 2.91 9.00
CA ARG A 16 4.11 2.62 7.90
C ARG A 16 3.77 1.13 7.77
N GLU A 17 4.79 0.27 7.78
CA GLU A 17 4.58 -1.19 7.69
C GLU A 17 3.93 -1.75 8.95
N SER A 18 4.27 -1.26 10.15
CA SER A 18 3.62 -1.69 11.39
C SER A 18 2.11 -1.40 11.39
N ILE A 19 1.70 -0.22 10.94
CA ILE A 19 0.28 0.17 10.85
C ILE A 19 -0.45 -0.67 9.79
N LYS A 20 0.19 -0.87 8.63
CA LYS A 20 -0.34 -1.70 7.55
C LYS A 20 -0.60 -3.13 8.00
N ASP A 21 0.33 -3.75 8.70
CA ASP A 21 0.20 -5.11 9.19
C ASP A 21 -0.94 -5.23 10.20
N TRP A 22 -1.05 -4.30 11.16
CA TRP A 22 -2.17 -4.30 12.12
C TRP A 22 -3.54 -4.17 11.45
N LEU A 23 -3.66 -3.30 10.45
CA LEU A 23 -4.91 -3.10 9.73
C LEU A 23 -5.25 -4.31 8.84
N LYS A 24 -4.25 -4.96 8.24
CA LYS A 24 -4.44 -6.21 7.50
C LYS A 24 -4.87 -7.35 8.40
N ASP A 25 -4.26 -7.49 9.57
CA ASP A 25 -4.63 -8.49 10.58
C ASP A 25 -6.07 -8.29 11.08
N ALA A 26 -6.53 -7.04 11.13
CA ALA A 26 -7.91 -6.68 11.43
C ALA A 26 -8.90 -6.90 10.26
N GLY A 27 -8.43 -7.37 9.10
CA GLY A 27 -9.24 -7.71 7.94
C GLY A 27 -9.54 -6.54 6.99
N TYR A 28 -8.83 -5.41 7.12
CA TYR A 28 -8.97 -4.28 6.20
C TYR A 28 -8.09 -4.46 4.96
N GLN A 29 -8.58 -3.92 3.84
CA GLN A 29 -7.74 -3.68 2.66
C GLN A 29 -6.94 -2.40 2.90
N VAL A 30 -5.61 -2.50 2.77
CA VAL A 30 -4.70 -1.41 3.13
C VAL A 30 -3.70 -1.15 2.01
N GLU A 31 -3.55 0.13 1.68
CA GLU A 31 -2.55 0.69 0.78
C GLU A 31 -1.62 1.61 1.57
N THR A 32 -0.41 1.81 1.08
CA THR A 32 0.62 2.61 1.75
C THR A 32 1.28 3.56 0.77
N ALA A 33 1.55 4.79 1.19
CA ALA A 33 2.35 5.76 0.45
C ALA A 33 3.38 6.40 1.38
N GLU A 34 4.54 6.79 0.84
CA GLU A 34 5.59 7.49 1.60
C GLU A 34 5.33 9.00 1.67
N THR A 35 4.58 9.54 0.70
CA THR A 35 4.29 10.97 0.62
C THR A 35 2.85 11.25 0.20
N GLY A 36 2.37 12.46 0.48
CA GLY A 36 1.04 12.91 0.05
C GLY A 36 0.89 13.01 -1.48
N GLU A 37 1.98 13.23 -2.21
CA GLU A 37 1.98 13.28 -3.68
C GLU A 37 1.81 11.88 -4.28
N GLU A 38 2.53 10.89 -3.72
CA GLU A 38 2.36 9.47 -4.06
C GLU A 38 0.95 8.97 -3.72
N ALA A 39 0.41 9.36 -2.56
CA ALA A 39 -0.97 9.09 -2.17
C ALA A 39 -2.01 9.64 -3.15
N GLY A 40 -1.76 10.81 -3.76
CA GLY A 40 -2.64 11.38 -4.78
C GLY A 40 -2.63 10.55 -6.07
N ASN A 41 -1.45 10.15 -6.53
CA ASN A 41 -1.25 9.38 -7.76
C ASN A 41 -1.74 7.92 -7.63
N ASP A 42 -1.58 7.28 -6.47
CA ASP A 42 -2.01 5.90 -6.25
C ASP A 42 -3.53 5.75 -6.30
N ARG A 43 -4.25 6.76 -5.76
CA ARG A 43 -5.71 6.82 -5.84
C ARG A 43 -6.23 6.97 -7.27
N GLU A 44 -5.43 7.54 -8.16
CA GLU A 44 -5.76 7.73 -9.57
C GLU A 44 -5.30 6.56 -10.44
N THR A 45 -4.23 5.84 -10.06
CA THR A 45 -3.57 4.85 -10.93
C THR A 45 -3.69 3.39 -10.49
N GLY A 46 -4.14 3.09 -9.26
CA GLY A 46 -4.40 1.72 -8.81
C GLY A 46 -3.19 0.77 -8.94
N LEU A 47 -1.97 1.30 -8.86
CA LEU A 47 -0.73 0.55 -9.08
C LEU A 47 0.10 0.52 -7.79
N GLN A 48 0.17 -0.67 -7.18
CA GLN A 48 1.19 -0.99 -6.18
C GLN A 48 2.58 -0.74 -6.75
N ARG A 49 3.24 0.33 -6.31
CA ARG A 49 4.69 0.45 -6.38
C ARG A 49 5.22 0.16 -4.97
N TYR A 50 5.70 -1.07 -4.79
CA TYR A 50 6.55 -1.39 -3.65
C TYR A 50 7.92 -0.79 -3.92
N ASP A 51 8.27 0.25 -3.16
CA ASP A 51 9.62 0.78 -3.15
C ASP A 51 10.38 0.21 -1.94
N SER A 52 11.14 -0.86 -2.21
CA SER A 52 12.37 -1.20 -1.48
C SER A 52 13.12 -2.31 -2.22
N GLY A 53 13.57 -2.04 -3.45
CA GLY A 53 14.65 -2.82 -4.09
C GLY A 53 14.51 -4.34 -4.17
N ARG A 54 13.29 -4.90 -4.13
CA ARG A 54 13.05 -6.32 -4.41
C ARG A 54 11.90 -6.44 -5.39
N GLU A 55 12.28 -6.90 -6.57
CA GLU A 55 11.40 -7.37 -7.64
C GLU A 55 10.42 -8.41 -7.08
N ILE A 56 9.13 -8.06 -7.03
CA ILE A 56 8.06 -9.04 -6.88
C ILE A 56 7.32 -9.10 -8.21
N ALA A 57 7.83 -9.97 -9.07
CA ALA A 57 7.15 -10.42 -10.26
C ALA A 57 5.86 -11.16 -9.86
N TRP A 58 4.74 -10.44 -9.75
CA TRP A 58 3.41 -11.05 -9.93
C TRP A 58 2.94 -10.83 -11.37
N LYS A 59 3.75 -11.32 -12.31
CA LYS A 59 3.31 -11.69 -13.66
C LYS A 59 3.89 -13.06 -13.98
N ASN A 60 3.13 -14.07 -13.60
CA ASN A 60 2.86 -15.35 -14.28
C ASN A 60 1.76 -15.96 -13.39
N ARG A 61 0.45 -15.75 -13.63
CA ARG A 61 -0.34 -16.50 -14.62
C ARG A 61 0.44 -17.72 -15.12
N ASP A 62 0.40 -18.81 -14.36
CA ASP A 62 -0.60 -19.89 -14.49
C ASP A 62 -0.71 -20.67 -13.17
#